data_AF-A0ABD1RK62-F1
#
_entry.id   AF-A0ABD1RK62-F1
#
_cell.length_a   1.000
_cell.length_b   1.000
_cell.length_c   1.000
_cell.angle_alpha   90.00
_cell.angle_beta   90.00
_cell.angle_gamma   90.00
#
_symmetry.space_group_name_H-M   'P 1'
#
loop_
_entity.id
_entity.type
_entity.pdbx_description
1 polymer ?
#
loop_
_entity_poly.entity_id
_entity_poly.type
_entity_poly.pdbx_seq_one_letter_code
_entity_poly.pdbx_strand_id
1 'polypeptide(L)'
;MAKSGVFEGDPGMVAKAMELKRELQKLVKAIVDDEDVNLEAIDRAQQMLSSLKELKLKKYLSLNFHNNHNREVVFGAVPEEFKCPLSKELMRDPVIVATGQTYDRPFIQKWLKSGNRTCPRTQQVLSHTILTPNQLIKEMILQWCKNHGIKLSDNVQYSDEDGLTGADRDQFISLLEKMSSTLSNQKEAARELRLLTKRMPSFRTLFGESRDAIPQLLSPLSQNKSQNEDSP
;
A
#
# COMPACT_ATOMS: atom_id res chain seq x y z
N MET A 1 36.21 0.65 -13.43
CA MET A 1 36.59 1.15 -12.09
C MET A 1 35.33 1.66 -11.39
N ALA A 2 34.92 0.97 -10.33
CA ALA A 2 33.75 1.33 -9.53
C ALA A 2 34.06 2.53 -8.62
N LYS A 3 33.13 3.48 -8.50
CA LYS A 3 33.12 4.44 -7.39
C LYS A 3 31.88 4.18 -6.55
N SER A 4 32.12 3.52 -5.42
CA SER A 4 31.18 3.38 -4.31
C SER A 4 30.98 4.76 -3.67
N GLY A 5 29.78 5.32 -3.79
CA GLY A 5 29.38 6.55 -3.11
C GLY A 5 28.53 6.21 -1.90
N VAL A 6 29.16 6.10 -0.73
CA VAL A 6 28.49 6.00 0.57
C VAL A 6 27.72 7.30 0.79
N PHE A 7 26.39 7.21 0.82
CA PHE A 7 25.50 8.33 1.08
C PHE A 7 25.33 8.47 2.61
N GLU A 8 26.08 9.37 3.22
CA GLU A 8 25.88 9.77 4.62
C GLU A 8 24.70 10.75 4.71
N GLY A 9 23.62 10.33 5.37
CA GLY A 9 22.56 11.23 5.81
C GLY A 9 23.02 12.03 7.02
N ASP A 10 22.45 13.23 7.22
CA ASP A 10 22.74 14.12 8.35
C ASP A 10 22.78 13.34 9.70
N PRO A 11 23.97 13.14 10.30
CA PRO A 11 24.17 12.24 11.44
C PRO A 11 23.34 12.65 12.66
N GLY A 12 23.06 13.95 12.81
CA GLY A 12 22.36 14.51 13.97
C GLY A 12 20.87 14.12 14.03
N MET A 13 20.17 14.16 12.90
CA MET A 13 18.74 13.80 12.85
C MET A 13 18.52 12.30 12.96
N VAL A 14 19.41 11.49 12.39
CA VAL A 14 19.34 10.03 12.47
C VAL A 14 19.61 9.57 13.91
N ALA A 15 20.61 10.15 14.58
CA ALA A 15 20.88 9.91 16.00
C ALA A 15 19.68 10.30 16.89
N LYS A 16 19.09 11.47 16.66
CA LYS A 16 17.90 11.94 17.41
C LYS A 16 16.68 11.04 17.23
N ALA A 17 16.44 10.54 16.02
CA ALA A 17 15.34 9.61 15.75
C ALA A 17 15.59 8.23 16.37
N MET A 18 16.84 7.76 16.40
CA MET A 18 17.19 6.50 17.06
C MET A 18 17.01 6.58 18.58
N GLU A 19 17.40 7.69 19.20
CA GLU A 19 17.21 7.90 20.64
C GLU A 19 15.72 7.93 21.01
N LEU A 20 14.90 8.72 20.30
CA LEU A 20 13.44 8.75 20.51
C LEU A 20 12.78 7.39 20.31
N LYS A 21 13.24 6.59 19.34
CA LYS A 21 12.73 5.23 19.13
C LYS A 21 13.09 4.30 20.29
N ARG A 22 14.32 4.43 20.82
CA ARG A 22 14.79 3.64 21.97
C ARG A 22 14.02 3.98 23.24
N GLU A 23 13.81 5.27 23.51
CA GLU A 23 13.01 5.70 24.65
C GLU A 23 11.54 5.29 24.51
N LEU A 24 10.95 5.37 23.31
CA LEU A 24 9.57 4.94 23.06
C LEU A 24 9.42 3.44 23.31
N GLN A 25 10.40 2.64 22.89
CA GLN A 25 10.39 1.19 23.16
C GLN A 25 10.46 0.87 24.65
N LYS A 26 11.23 1.63 25.45
CA LYS A 26 11.27 1.46 26.90
C LYS A 26 9.94 1.82 27.55
N LEU A 27 9.32 2.93 27.13
CA LEU A 27 8.02 3.37 27.63
C LEU A 27 6.89 2.39 27.27
N VAL A 28 6.85 1.92 26.02
CA VAL A 28 5.86 0.92 25.60
C VAL A 28 6.03 -0.38 26.37
N LYS A 29 7.27 -0.81 26.64
CA LYS A 29 7.52 -1.99 27.47
C LYS A 29 7.04 -1.80 28.91
N ALA A 30 7.30 -0.64 29.51
CA ALA A 30 6.80 -0.33 30.85
C ALA A 30 5.26 -0.31 30.91
N ILE A 31 4.58 0.23 29.89
CA ILE A 31 3.10 0.24 29.81
C ILE A 31 2.52 -1.19 29.70
N VAL A 32 3.24 -2.12 29.07
CA VAL A 32 2.80 -3.50 28.88
C VAL A 32 3.09 -4.37 30.11
N ASP A 33 4.15 -4.05 30.85
CA ASP A 33 4.61 -4.81 32.02
C ASP A 33 3.97 -4.33 33.36
N ASP A 34 3.27 -3.18 33.38
CA ASP A 34 2.56 -2.65 34.57
C ASP A 34 1.13 -3.23 34.70
N GLU A 35 0.70 -3.56 35.92
CA GLU A 35 -0.67 -4.05 36.19
C GLU A 35 -1.72 -2.93 36.19
N ASP A 36 -1.29 -1.67 36.40
CA ASP A 36 -2.15 -0.48 36.42
C ASP A 36 -1.91 0.42 35.19
N VAL A 37 -2.99 0.97 34.63
CA VAL A 37 -2.93 1.86 33.45
C VAL A 37 -2.33 3.22 33.83
N ASN A 38 -1.02 3.38 33.61
CA ASN A 38 -0.32 4.64 33.82
C ASN A 38 -0.60 5.64 32.69
N LEU A 39 -1.59 6.51 32.90
CA LEU A 39 -2.02 7.55 31.95
C LEU A 39 -0.88 8.52 31.56
N GLU A 40 0.06 8.81 32.46
CA GLU A 40 1.20 9.66 32.14
C GLU A 40 2.20 8.99 31.20
N ALA A 41 2.41 7.67 31.35
CA ALA A 41 3.27 6.91 30.45
C ALA A 41 2.67 6.86 29.03
N ILE A 42 1.34 6.75 28.94
CA ILE A 42 0.61 6.79 27.67
C ILE A 42 0.72 8.17 27.00
N ASP A 43 0.50 9.27 27.73
CA ASP A 43 0.63 10.63 27.17
C ASP A 43 2.06 10.90 26.67
N ARG A 44 3.08 10.49 27.45
CA ARG A 44 4.48 10.57 27.02
C ARG A 44 4.74 9.76 25.75
N ALA A 45 4.21 8.53 25.64
CA ALA A 45 4.33 7.72 24.43
C ALA A 45 3.65 8.38 23.22
N GLN A 46 2.49 9.02 23.40
CA GLN A 46 1.78 9.76 22.35
C GLN A 46 2.56 10.99 21.88
N GLN A 47 3.15 11.76 22.80
CA GLN A 47 4.02 12.90 22.46
C GLN A 47 5.26 12.46 21.67
N MET A 48 5.86 11.33 22.04
CA MET A 48 7.03 10.79 21.35
C MET A 48 6.68 10.25 19.95
N LEU A 49 5.53 9.61 19.79
CA LEU A 49 5.02 9.20 18.46
C LEU A 49 4.77 10.41 17.56
N SER A 50 4.21 11.49 18.11
CA SER A 50 3.99 12.75 17.39
C SER A 50 5.33 13.38 16.96
N SER A 51 6.30 13.43 17.86
CA SER A 51 7.66 13.91 17.57
C SER A 51 8.37 13.05 16.52
N LEU A 52 8.22 11.72 16.56
CA LEU A 52 8.77 10.81 15.54
C LEU A 52 8.08 10.98 14.18
N LYS A 53 6.77 11.26 14.16
CA LYS A 53 6.02 11.56 12.94
C LYS A 53 6.49 12.88 12.32
N GLU A 54 6.69 13.91 13.12
CA GLU A 54 7.26 15.19 12.67
C GLU A 54 8.69 15.04 12.17
N LEU A 55 9.54 14.27 12.86
CA LEU A 55 10.90 13.99 12.39
C LEU A 55 10.90 13.15 11.11
N LYS A 56 9.95 12.23 10.91
CA LYS A 56 9.77 11.52 9.63
C LYS A 56 9.30 12.45 8.52
N LEU A 57 8.38 13.37 8.80
CA LEU A 57 7.91 14.38 7.85
C LEU A 57 9.07 15.32 7.48
N LYS A 58 9.80 15.81 8.48
CA LYS A 58 10.99 16.65 8.32
C LYS A 58 12.11 15.90 7.61
N LYS A 59 12.29 14.59 7.82
CA LYS A 59 13.24 13.76 7.08
C LYS A 59 12.81 13.56 5.62
N TYR A 60 11.51 13.36 5.36
CA TYR A 60 10.96 13.30 4.01
C TYR A 60 11.14 14.63 3.28
N LEU A 61 10.95 15.75 3.99
CA LEU A 61 11.21 17.10 3.48
C LEU A 61 12.72 17.37 3.32
N SER A 62 13.57 17.01 4.28
CA SER A 62 15.02 17.25 4.25
C SER A 62 15.80 16.32 3.31
N LEU A 63 15.32 15.09 3.03
CA LEU A 63 15.86 14.29 1.92
C LEU A 63 15.63 14.97 0.56
N ASN A 64 14.68 15.90 0.47
CA ASN A 64 14.46 16.72 -0.73
C ASN A 64 15.35 17.98 -0.77
N PHE A 65 16.16 18.22 0.25
CA PHE A 65 17.00 19.42 0.37
C PHE A 65 18.38 19.06 0.93
N HIS A 66 19.23 18.45 0.10
CA HIS A 66 20.67 18.60 0.28
C HIS A 66 21.38 18.79 -1.07
N ASN A 67 21.97 19.99 -1.19
CA ASN A 67 22.92 20.52 -2.19
C ASN A 67 22.33 21.14 -3.47
N ASN A 68 22.61 22.39 -3.87
CA ASN A 68 23.33 23.50 -3.23
C ASN A 68 23.07 24.82 -4.02
N HIS A 69 23.28 25.96 -3.35
CA HIS A 69 23.37 27.35 -3.80
C HIS A 69 22.10 28.20 -4.08
N ASN A 70 21.84 29.10 -3.12
CA ASN A 70 21.21 30.42 -3.24
C ASN A 70 19.82 30.49 -3.89
N ARG A 71 18.79 30.03 -3.17
CA ARG A 71 17.45 30.65 -3.16
C ARG A 71 16.66 30.06 -1.99
N GLU A 72 16.08 30.92 -1.16
CA GLU A 72 15.05 30.53 -0.21
C GLU A 72 13.95 29.78 -0.95
N VAL A 73 13.90 28.45 -0.83
CA VAL A 73 12.82 27.66 -1.44
C VAL A 73 11.64 27.69 -0.49
N VAL A 74 10.80 28.69 -0.75
CA VAL A 74 9.46 28.85 -0.19
C VAL A 74 8.67 27.56 -0.40
N PHE A 75 7.86 27.17 0.60
CA PHE A 75 6.86 26.08 0.55
C PHE A 75 5.83 26.19 -0.62
N GLY A 76 5.97 27.17 -1.51
CA GLY A 76 5.17 27.40 -2.72
C GLY A 76 5.79 26.92 -4.04
N ALA A 77 6.88 26.13 -4.01
CA ALA A 77 7.62 25.78 -5.24
C ALA A 77 6.97 24.72 -6.13
N VAL A 78 6.10 23.84 -5.61
CA VAL A 78 5.43 22.80 -6.41
C VAL A 78 4.21 23.41 -7.12
N PRO A 79 4.13 23.36 -8.47
CA PRO A 79 2.94 23.79 -9.22
C PRO A 79 1.66 23.10 -8.72
N GLU A 80 0.57 23.86 -8.58
CA GLU A 80 -0.73 23.32 -8.11
C GLU A 80 -1.26 22.19 -9.00
N GLU A 81 -0.94 22.22 -10.29
CA GLU A 81 -1.26 21.16 -11.26
C GLU A 81 -0.60 19.81 -10.95
N PHE A 82 0.49 19.80 -10.18
CA PHE A 82 1.19 18.59 -9.76
C PHE A 82 0.77 18.09 -8.38
N LYS A 83 -0.07 18.86 -7.68
CA LYS A 83 -0.57 18.50 -6.35
C LYS A 83 -1.85 17.68 -6.46
N CYS A 84 -1.95 16.64 -5.64
CA CYS A 84 -3.17 15.87 -5.50
C CYS A 84 -4.25 16.74 -4.82
N PRO A 85 -5.46 16.87 -5.38
CA PRO A 85 -6.50 17.67 -4.75
C PRO A 85 -6.96 17.18 -3.36
N LEU A 86 -6.75 15.89 -3.06
CA LEU A 86 -7.06 15.26 -1.78
C LEU A 86 -5.94 15.47 -0.74
N SER A 87 -4.69 15.11 -1.06
CA SER A 87 -3.58 15.16 -0.10
C SER A 87 -2.91 16.53 -0.01
N LYS A 88 -3.08 17.37 -1.03
CA LYS A 88 -2.34 18.64 -1.23
C LYS A 88 -0.82 18.44 -1.39
N GLU A 89 -0.38 17.22 -1.62
CA GLU A 89 1.02 16.86 -1.85
C GLU A 89 1.29 16.54 -3.33
N LEU A 90 2.56 16.57 -3.73
CA LEU A 90 3.01 16.18 -5.06
C LEU A 90 2.54 14.76 -5.40
N MET A 91 1.87 14.59 -6.54
CA MET A 91 1.40 13.28 -7.02
C MET A 91 2.60 12.40 -7.41
N ARG A 92 2.62 11.15 -6.94
CA ARG A 92 3.63 10.17 -7.33
C ARG A 92 3.12 9.22 -8.40
N ASP A 93 1.85 8.87 -8.32
CA ASP A 93 1.16 8.08 -9.33
C ASP A 93 -0.18 8.73 -9.69
N PRO A 94 -0.13 9.72 -10.60
CA PRO A 94 -1.32 10.46 -11.00
C PRO A 94 -2.27 9.54 -11.79
N VAL A 95 -3.54 9.50 -11.37
CA VAL A 95 -4.63 8.75 -11.98
C VAL A 95 -5.85 9.63 -12.22
N ILE A 96 -6.55 9.38 -13.30
CA ILE A 96 -7.78 10.06 -13.71
C ILE A 96 -8.99 9.27 -13.23
N VAL A 97 -9.95 9.97 -12.63
CA VAL A 97 -11.29 9.45 -12.34
C VAL A 97 -12.26 9.78 -13.47
N ALA A 98 -13.47 9.18 -13.46
CA ALA A 98 -14.49 9.37 -14.49
C ALA A 98 -14.81 10.84 -14.85
N THR A 99 -14.66 11.77 -13.92
CA THR A 99 -14.88 13.22 -14.15
C THR A 99 -13.70 13.94 -14.82
N GLY A 100 -12.64 13.22 -15.20
CA GLY A 100 -11.43 13.78 -15.81
C GLY A 100 -10.45 14.42 -14.82
N GLN A 101 -10.78 14.44 -13.53
CA GLN A 101 -9.89 14.98 -12.50
C GLN A 101 -8.74 14.00 -12.19
N THR A 102 -7.54 14.55 -11.96
CA THR A 102 -6.35 13.75 -11.63
C THR A 102 -6.09 13.80 -10.12
N TYR A 103 -5.79 12.64 -9.54
CA TYR A 103 -5.45 12.45 -8.14
C TYR A 103 -4.23 11.55 -8.02
N ASP A 104 -3.54 11.59 -6.89
CA ASP A 104 -2.58 10.54 -6.55
C ASP A 104 -3.33 9.24 -6.17
N ARG A 105 -2.92 8.11 -6.76
CA ARG A 105 -3.60 6.80 -6.63
C ARG A 105 -4.01 6.41 -5.20
N PRO A 106 -3.15 6.47 -4.16
CA PRO A 106 -3.48 5.90 -2.85
C PRO A 106 -4.62 6.67 -2.18
N PHE A 107 -4.68 7.98 -2.39
CA PHE A 107 -5.66 8.85 -1.78
C PHE A 107 -7.04 8.67 -2.41
N ILE A 108 -7.10 8.63 -3.74
CA ILE A 108 -8.38 8.40 -4.43
C ILE A 108 -8.86 6.96 -4.24
N GLN A 109 -7.95 5.99 -4.20
CA GLN A 109 -8.30 4.60 -3.91
C GLN A 109 -8.86 4.44 -2.50
N LYS A 110 -8.24 5.07 -1.50
CA LYS A 110 -8.78 5.12 -0.13
C LYS A 110 -10.17 5.77 -0.10
N TRP A 111 -10.35 6.89 -0.80
CA TRP A 111 -11.65 7.58 -0.89
C TRP A 111 -12.75 6.67 -1.43
N LEU A 112 -12.48 5.93 -2.52
CA LEU A 112 -13.42 4.99 -3.12
C LEU A 112 -13.67 3.76 -2.23
N LYS A 113 -12.63 3.24 -1.56
CA LYS A 113 -12.75 2.12 -0.60
C LYS A 113 -13.63 2.48 0.60
N SER A 114 -13.63 3.74 1.04
CA SER A 114 -14.55 4.24 2.08
C SER A 114 -16.03 4.31 1.66
N GLY A 115 -16.38 3.83 0.47
CA GLY A 115 -17.76 3.79 -0.02
C GLY A 115 -18.19 5.04 -0.78
N ASN A 116 -17.33 6.06 -0.87
CA ASN A 116 -17.65 7.28 -1.60
C ASN A 116 -17.71 7.01 -3.11
N ARG A 117 -18.77 7.49 -3.76
CA ARG A 117 -18.99 7.36 -5.22
C ARG A 117 -19.02 8.71 -5.93
N THR A 118 -18.53 9.75 -5.27
CA THR A 118 -18.45 11.11 -5.81
C THR A 118 -17.01 11.51 -6.05
N CYS A 119 -16.80 12.38 -7.03
CA CYS A 119 -15.53 13.05 -7.25
C CYS A 119 -15.25 14.01 -6.08
N PRO A 120 -14.11 13.91 -5.38
CA PRO A 120 -13.81 14.77 -4.24
C PRO A 120 -13.79 16.27 -4.55
N ARG A 121 -13.46 16.64 -5.80
CA ARG A 121 -13.32 18.04 -6.21
C ARG A 121 -14.62 18.61 -6.76
N THR A 122 -15.28 17.90 -7.67
CA THR A 122 -16.48 18.39 -8.35
C THR A 122 -17.77 18.01 -7.63
N GLN A 123 -17.69 17.10 -6.64
CA GLN A 123 -18.83 16.52 -5.92
C GLN A 123 -19.83 15.76 -6.83
N GLN A 124 -19.51 15.59 -8.11
CA GLN A 124 -20.34 14.83 -9.04
C GLN A 124 -20.22 13.33 -8.80
N VAL A 125 -21.32 12.60 -9.01
CA VAL A 125 -21.32 11.13 -8.96
C VAL A 125 -20.45 10.58 -10.08
N LEU A 126 -19.55 9.67 -9.75
CA LEU A 126 -18.68 8.99 -10.71
C LEU A 126 -19.49 7.96 -11.49
N SER A 127 -19.47 8.04 -12.83
CA SER A 127 -20.10 7.02 -13.68
C SER A 127 -19.46 5.63 -13.53
N HIS A 128 -18.19 5.58 -13.16
CA HIS A 128 -17.44 4.37 -12.85
C HIS A 128 -16.30 4.67 -11.87
N THR A 129 -15.81 3.64 -11.17
CA THR A 129 -14.69 3.75 -10.20
C THR A 129 -13.36 3.26 -10.76
N ILE A 130 -13.25 3.11 -12.08
CA ILE A 130 -12.01 2.76 -12.76
C ILE A 130 -11.03 3.93 -12.65
N LEU A 131 -9.79 3.66 -12.26
CA LEU A 131 -8.71 4.63 -12.14
C LEU A 131 -7.76 4.46 -13.33
N THR A 132 -7.72 5.45 -14.21
CA THR A 132 -6.88 5.40 -15.42
C THR A 132 -5.56 6.11 -15.16
N PRO A 133 -4.38 5.48 -15.34
CA PRO A 133 -3.10 6.15 -15.18
C PRO A 133 -2.98 7.41 -16.07
N ASN A 134 -2.51 8.52 -15.50
CA ASN A 134 -2.23 9.75 -16.25
C ASN A 134 -0.72 9.86 -16.55
N GLN A 135 -0.30 9.19 -17.63
CA GLN A 135 1.12 9.13 -17.98
C GLN A 135 1.70 10.51 -18.32
N LEU A 136 0.91 11.40 -18.93
CA LEU A 136 1.35 12.76 -19.26
C LEU A 136 1.72 13.56 -17.99
N ILE A 137 0.81 13.61 -17.00
CA ILE A 137 1.07 14.33 -15.74
C ILE A 137 2.23 13.67 -15.00
N LYS A 138 2.34 12.34 -15.04
CA LYS A 138 3.46 11.61 -14.44
C LYS A 138 4.80 12.05 -15.03
N GLU A 139 4.89 12.14 -16.36
CA GLU A 139 6.09 12.59 -17.06
C GLU A 139 6.40 14.07 -16.77
N MET A 140 5.39 14.95 -16.77
CA MET A 140 5.57 16.36 -16.41
C MET A 140 6.12 16.52 -14.99
N ILE A 141 5.58 15.77 -14.03
CA ILE A 141 6.05 15.75 -12.65
C ILE A 141 7.48 15.22 -12.57
N LEU A 142 7.81 14.15 -13.28
CA LEU A 142 9.18 13.59 -13.32
C LEU A 142 10.18 14.60 -13.88
N GLN A 143 9.85 15.28 -14.98
CA GLN A 143 10.70 16.33 -15.54
C GLN A 143 10.85 17.51 -14.59
N TRP A 144 9.76 17.95 -13.97
CA TRP A 144 9.81 19.01 -12.96
C TRP A 144 10.71 18.61 -11.79
N CYS A 145 10.57 17.39 -11.28
CA CYS A 145 11.42 16.87 -10.21
C CYS A 145 12.89 16.82 -10.62
N LYS A 146 13.19 16.33 -11.82
CA LYS A 146 14.55 16.27 -12.37
C LYS A 146 15.19 17.66 -12.44
N ASN A 147 14.43 18.67 -12.89
CA ASN A 147 14.91 20.04 -13.01
C ASN A 147 15.13 20.73 -11.65
N HIS A 148 14.44 20.27 -10.61
CA HIS A 148 14.53 20.81 -9.26
C HIS A 148 15.36 19.93 -8.31
N GLY A 149 16.04 18.89 -8.81
CA GLY A 149 16.89 18.00 -8.01
C GLY A 149 16.13 17.05 -7.07
N ILE A 150 14.81 16.90 -7.26
CA ILE A 150 13.95 16.06 -6.43
C ILE A 150 14.04 14.61 -6.94
N LYS A 151 14.45 13.69 -6.06
CA LYS A 151 14.44 12.26 -6.36
C LYS A 151 13.09 11.66 -5.96
N LEU A 152 12.25 11.37 -6.95
CA LEU A 152 11.08 10.52 -6.75
C LEU A 152 11.54 9.07 -6.64
N SER A 153 11.15 8.38 -5.57
CA SER A 153 11.40 6.94 -5.44
C SER A 153 10.43 6.20 -6.36
N ASP A 154 10.96 5.55 -7.41
CA ASP A 154 10.19 4.75 -8.38
C ASP A 154 9.50 3.53 -7.77
N ASN A 155 9.93 3.12 -6.56
CA ASN A 155 9.30 2.02 -5.82
C ASN A 155 8.06 2.49 -5.07
N VAL A 156 7.02 2.87 -5.80
CA VAL A 156 5.68 2.89 -5.23
C VAL A 156 5.04 1.53 -5.46
N GLN A 157 5.45 0.55 -4.67
CA GLN A 157 4.53 -0.52 -4.31
C GLN A 157 3.42 0.17 -3.51
N TYR A 158 2.37 0.59 -4.20
CA TYR A 158 1.08 0.71 -3.54
C TYR A 158 0.74 -0.71 -3.13
N SER A 159 1.18 -1.09 -1.94
CA SER A 159 0.51 -2.13 -1.19
C SER A 159 -0.94 -1.72 -1.24
N ASP A 160 -1.72 -2.42 -2.07
CA ASP A 160 -3.14 -2.48 -1.84
C ASP A 160 -3.25 -2.86 -0.38
N GLU A 161 -3.66 -1.92 0.47
CA GLU A 161 -4.03 -2.17 1.87
C GLU A 161 -5.34 -2.97 1.84
N ASP A 162 -5.20 -4.19 1.33
CA ASP A 162 -5.96 -5.44 1.35
C ASP A 162 -4.92 -6.58 1.08
N GLY A 163 -3.65 -6.32 1.45
CA GLY A 163 -2.48 -7.04 1.00
C GLY A 163 -2.52 -8.46 1.52
N LEU A 164 -2.57 -9.40 0.60
CA LEU A 164 -2.49 -10.82 0.92
C LEU A 164 -1.19 -11.05 1.69
N THR A 165 -1.35 -11.41 2.95
CA THR A 165 -0.26 -11.80 3.83
C THR A 165 0.36 -13.10 3.34
N GLY A 166 1.55 -13.45 3.85
CA GLY A 166 2.10 -14.80 3.62
C GLY A 166 1.10 -15.88 4.04
N ALA A 167 0.41 -15.67 5.16
CA ALA A 167 -0.61 -16.59 5.67
C ALA A 167 -1.81 -16.75 4.71
N ASP A 168 -2.24 -15.67 4.04
CA ASP A 168 -3.33 -15.77 3.04
C ASP A 168 -2.90 -16.60 1.82
N ARG A 169 -1.61 -16.49 1.42
CA ARG A 169 -1.04 -17.33 0.35
C ARG A 169 -0.93 -18.79 0.79
N ASP A 170 -0.49 -19.04 2.01
CA ASP A 170 -0.38 -20.38 2.56
C ASP A 170 -1.76 -21.04 2.70
N GLN A 171 -2.78 -20.29 3.15
CA GLN A 171 -4.16 -20.73 3.20
C GLN A 171 -4.69 -21.07 1.80
N PHE A 172 -4.39 -20.22 0.80
CA PHE A 172 -4.76 -20.49 -0.59
C PHE A 172 -4.14 -21.79 -1.13
N ILE A 173 -2.84 -22.01 -0.90
CA ILE A 173 -2.13 -23.22 -1.33
C ILE A 173 -2.73 -24.46 -0.64
N SER A 174 -2.97 -24.38 0.66
CA SER A 174 -3.60 -25.48 1.41
C SER A 174 -5.00 -25.83 0.89
N LEU A 175 -5.79 -24.82 0.52
CA LEU A 175 -7.12 -25.03 -0.07
C LEU A 175 -7.05 -25.65 -1.46
N LEU A 176 -6.08 -25.25 -2.29
CA LEU A 176 -5.84 -25.88 -3.58
C LEU A 176 -5.46 -27.35 -3.44
N GLU A 177 -4.53 -27.69 -2.53
CA GLU A 177 -4.18 -29.09 -2.28
C GLU A 177 -5.38 -29.93 -1.83
N LYS A 178 -6.24 -29.38 -0.98
CA LYS A 178 -7.49 -30.03 -0.55
C LYS A 178 -8.49 -30.26 -1.70
N MET A 179 -8.44 -29.48 -2.77
CA MET A 179 -9.26 -29.72 -3.98
C MET A 179 -8.86 -31.00 -4.71
N SER A 180 -7.62 -31.46 -4.56
CA SER A 180 -7.13 -32.70 -5.17
C SER A 180 -7.23 -33.91 -4.22
N SER A 181 -7.89 -33.76 -3.06
CA SER A 181 -8.05 -34.79 -2.03
C SER A 181 -9.44 -35.47 -2.11
N THR A 182 -9.99 -35.90 -0.98
CA THR A 182 -11.29 -36.58 -0.90
C THR A 182 -12.47 -35.66 -1.24
N LEU A 183 -13.59 -36.23 -1.72
CA LEU A 183 -14.80 -35.48 -2.12
C LEU A 183 -15.35 -34.56 -1.01
N SER A 184 -15.22 -34.93 0.26
CA SER A 184 -15.63 -34.10 1.40
C SER A 184 -14.73 -32.87 1.54
N ASN A 185 -13.41 -33.08 1.55
CA ASN A 185 -12.41 -32.01 1.65
C ASN A 185 -12.50 -31.07 0.46
N GLN A 186 -12.75 -31.61 -0.73
CA GLN A 186 -12.90 -30.85 -1.96
C GLN A 186 -14.15 -29.92 -1.91
N LYS A 187 -15.29 -30.42 -1.43
CA LYS A 187 -16.50 -29.58 -1.26
C LYS A 187 -16.28 -28.46 -0.25
N GLU A 188 -15.58 -28.74 0.84
CA GLU A 188 -15.24 -27.75 1.87
C GLU A 188 -14.28 -26.70 1.31
N ALA A 189 -13.20 -27.12 0.67
CA ALA A 189 -12.21 -26.23 0.07
C ALA A 189 -12.82 -25.33 -1.02
N ALA A 190 -13.70 -25.87 -1.87
CA ALA A 190 -14.41 -25.09 -2.89
C ALA A 190 -15.32 -24.02 -2.27
N ARG A 191 -16.00 -24.33 -1.16
CA ARG A 191 -16.83 -23.35 -0.44
C ARG A 191 -16.00 -22.23 0.15
N GLU A 192 -14.86 -22.57 0.76
CA GLU A 192 -13.97 -21.60 1.39
C GLU A 192 -13.29 -20.70 0.35
N LEU A 193 -12.78 -21.27 -0.76
CA LEU A 193 -12.24 -20.49 -1.89
C LEU A 193 -13.29 -19.53 -2.47
N ARG A 194 -14.55 -19.96 -2.59
CA ARG A 194 -15.66 -19.10 -3.02
C ARG A 194 -15.95 -17.99 -2.02
N LEU A 195 -15.90 -18.27 -0.72
CA LEU A 195 -16.12 -17.27 0.33
C LEU A 195 -15.00 -16.23 0.35
N LEU A 196 -13.74 -16.66 0.29
CA LEU A 196 -12.57 -15.79 0.31
C LEU A 196 -12.52 -14.88 -0.92
N THR A 197 -12.75 -15.41 -2.12
CA THR A 197 -12.83 -14.61 -3.35
C THR A 197 -14.02 -13.63 -3.40
N LYS A 198 -15.08 -13.90 -2.62
CA LYS A 198 -16.22 -12.98 -2.45
C LYS A 198 -15.92 -11.89 -1.44
N ARG A 199 -15.28 -12.24 -0.31
CA ARG A 199 -14.99 -11.33 0.81
C ARG A 199 -13.81 -10.40 0.51
N MET A 200 -12.81 -10.91 -0.21
CA MET A 200 -11.56 -10.22 -0.50
C MET A 200 -11.32 -10.26 -2.02
N PRO A 201 -11.66 -9.19 -2.76
CA PRO A 201 -11.43 -9.13 -4.21
C PRO A 201 -9.95 -9.31 -4.58
N SER A 202 -9.02 -8.86 -3.72
CA SER A 202 -7.57 -9.06 -3.89
C SER A 202 -7.18 -10.55 -3.89
N PHE A 203 -7.89 -11.41 -3.14
CA PHE A 203 -7.65 -12.86 -3.13
C PHE A 203 -7.81 -13.51 -4.51
N ARG A 204 -8.52 -12.87 -5.44
CA ARG A 204 -8.68 -13.35 -6.82
C ARG A 204 -7.38 -13.31 -7.62
N THR A 205 -6.42 -12.44 -7.27
CA THR A 205 -5.15 -12.36 -7.98
C THR A 205 -4.30 -13.63 -7.80
N LEU A 206 -4.45 -14.34 -6.67
CA LEU A 206 -3.74 -15.60 -6.39
C LEU A 206 -3.99 -16.68 -7.44
N PHE A 207 -5.18 -16.71 -8.04
CA PHE A 207 -5.52 -17.66 -9.11
C PHE A 207 -4.78 -17.35 -10.41
N GLY A 208 -4.41 -16.08 -10.66
CA GLY A 208 -3.59 -15.69 -11.80
C GLY A 208 -2.09 -15.84 -11.54
N GLU A 209 -1.66 -15.73 -10.28
CA GLU A 209 -0.26 -15.90 -9.87
C GLU A 209 0.16 -17.38 -9.82
N SER A 210 -0.75 -18.29 -9.46
CA SER A 210 -0.48 -19.72 -9.39
C SER A 210 -0.76 -20.44 -10.71
N ARG A 211 0.27 -21.11 -11.26
CA ARG A 211 0.17 -21.91 -12.49
C ARG A 211 -0.73 -23.14 -12.33
N ASP A 212 -0.81 -23.67 -11.12
CA ASP A 212 -1.51 -24.94 -10.84
C ASP A 212 -2.95 -24.73 -10.34
N ALA A 213 -3.35 -23.48 -10.06
CA ALA A 213 -4.68 -23.19 -9.54
C ALA A 213 -5.79 -23.67 -10.48
N ILE A 214 -5.70 -23.38 -11.78
CA ILE A 214 -6.72 -23.77 -12.75
C ILE A 214 -6.77 -25.30 -12.91
N PRO A 215 -5.65 -26.02 -13.13
CA PRO A 215 -5.66 -27.49 -13.15
C PRO A 215 -6.28 -28.13 -11.91
N GLN A 216 -5.97 -27.63 -10.71
CA GLN A 216 -6.49 -28.19 -9.45
C GLN A 216 -7.98 -27.90 -9.22
N LEU A 217 -8.51 -26.79 -9.76
CA LEU A 217 -9.95 -26.53 -9.76
C LEU A 217 -10.71 -27.46 -10.71
N LEU A 218 -10.05 -27.97 -11.76
CA LEU A 218 -10.64 -28.85 -12.76
C LEU A 218 -10.52 -30.34 -12.39
N SER A 219 -9.55 -30.71 -11.55
CA SER A 219 -9.33 -32.10 -11.11
C SER A 219 -10.61 -32.81 -10.64
N PRO A 220 -11.53 -32.16 -9.89
CA PRO A 220 -12.70 -32.88 -9.41
C PRO A 220 -13.84 -32.98 -10.42
N LEU A 221 -13.83 -32.12 -11.44
CA LEU A 221 -14.75 -32.24 -12.57
C LEU A 221 -14.32 -33.41 -13.48
N SER A 222 -13.02 -33.72 -13.52
CA SER A 222 -12.48 -34.85 -14.27
C SER A 222 -12.76 -36.20 -13.59
N GLN A 223 -12.68 -36.28 -12.26
CA GLN A 223 -12.93 -37.53 -11.51
C GLN A 223 -14.41 -37.95 -11.50
N ASN A 224 -15.35 -37.00 -11.58
CA ASN A 224 -16.78 -37.33 -11.66
C ASN A 224 -17.22 -37.87 -13.02
N LYS A 225 -16.39 -37.73 -14.07
CA LYS A 225 -16.71 -38.26 -15.40
C LYS A 225 -16.55 -39.78 -15.47
N SER A 226 -15.69 -40.36 -14.62
CA SER A 226 -15.44 -41.81 -14.56
C SER A 226 -16.38 -42.59 -13.62
N GLN A 227 -17.28 -41.94 -12.88
CA GLN A 227 -18.26 -42.64 -12.03
C GLN A 227 -19.70 -42.65 -12.59
N ASN A 228 -19.93 -42.02 -13.74
CA ASN A 228 -21.25 -41.96 -14.37
C ASN A 228 -21.39 -42.83 -15.64
N GLU A 229 -20.38 -43.65 -15.99
CA GLU A 229 -20.45 -44.54 -17.17
C GLU A 229 -20.65 -46.03 -16.86
N ASP A 230 -20.69 -46.45 -15.59
CA ASP A 230 -21.00 -47.84 -15.23
C ASP A 230 -22.34 -47.94 -14.47
N SER A 231 -23.44 -47.99 -15.23
CA SER A 231 -24.69 -48.64 -14.79
C SER A 231 -25.47 -49.12 -16.01
N PRO A 232 -25.51 -50.44 -16.27
CA PRO A 232 -26.50 -51.05 -17.15
C PRO A 232 -27.92 -50.94 -16.61
#